data_AF-A0A371XZ20-F1
#
_entry.id   AF-A0A371XZ20-F1
#
_cell.length_a   1.000
_cell.length_b   1.000
_cell.length_c   1.000
_cell.angle_alpha   90.00
_cell.angle_beta   90.00
_cell.angle_gamma   90.00
#
_symmetry.space_group_name_H-M   'P 1'
#
loop_
_entity.id
_entity.type
_entity.pdbx_description
1 polymer ?
#
loop_
_entity_poly.entity_id
_entity_poly.type
_entity_poly.pdbx_seq_one_letter_code
_entity_poly.pdbx_strand_id
1 'polypeptide(L)'
;MHARTRTALFASAAIAATLSLTAITPALAGTSAHTTAVAAAPAPSQGDPRSTTNRVADFYGAYIDSIWDNEDPAAGANAKALRSFYLSAAAQKKVAAFEAKEHADGILFAQNVPVKWKVDYTGSGAGHATSLVTLTWSDGANPEVTKIKVQSDLQTRKITDLAAVN
;
A
#
# COMPACT_ATOMS: atom_id res chain seq x y z
N MET A 1 -15.20 18.18 -41.36
CA MET A 1 -16.11 17.32 -42.14
C MET A 1 -16.35 16.03 -41.38
N HIS A 2 -17.63 15.76 -41.10
CA HIS A 2 -18.30 14.50 -40.75
C HIS A 2 -17.84 13.66 -39.54
N ALA A 3 -18.55 13.89 -38.43
CA ALA A 3 -18.89 12.85 -37.44
C ALA A 3 -19.73 11.73 -38.08
N ARG A 4 -19.61 10.50 -37.58
CA ARG A 4 -20.55 9.42 -37.91
C ARG A 4 -20.92 8.60 -36.67
N THR A 5 -21.94 9.10 -35.99
CA THR A 5 -22.78 8.39 -35.02
C THR A 5 -23.50 7.22 -35.70
N ARG A 6 -23.54 6.05 -35.07
CA ARG A 6 -24.44 4.95 -35.46
C ARG A 6 -25.21 4.47 -34.24
N THR A 7 -26.40 5.03 -34.09
CA THR A 7 -27.47 4.55 -33.22
C THR A 7 -28.19 3.40 -33.94
N ALA A 8 -28.45 2.30 -33.24
CA ALA A 8 -29.42 1.30 -33.68
C ALA A 8 -30.31 0.93 -32.49
N LEU A 9 -31.58 1.33 -32.58
CA LEU A 9 -32.68 0.86 -31.77
C LEU A 9 -33.20 -0.43 -32.39
N PHE A 10 -33.46 -1.45 -31.57
CA PHE A 10 -34.44 -2.48 -31.92
C PHE A 10 -35.37 -2.70 -30.74
N ALA A 11 -36.65 -2.58 -31.04
CA ALA A 11 -37.78 -2.70 -30.14
C ALA A 11 -38.39 -4.10 -30.23
N SER A 12 -38.99 -4.53 -29.11
CA SER A 12 -40.21 -5.34 -28.99
C SER A 12 -40.19 -6.81 -29.47
N ALA A 13 -40.54 -7.73 -28.56
CA ALA A 13 -41.79 -8.50 -28.62
C ALA A 13 -41.90 -9.45 -27.41
N ALA A 14 -43.05 -9.40 -26.72
CA ALA A 14 -43.52 -10.43 -25.80
C ALA A 14 -44.19 -11.58 -26.58
N ILE A 15 -44.36 -12.75 -25.95
CA ILE A 15 -45.64 -13.52 -25.82
C ILE A 15 -45.39 -15.01 -25.50
N ALA A 16 -46.23 -15.50 -24.57
CA ALA A 16 -46.78 -16.85 -24.36
C ALA A 16 -45.99 -17.96 -23.65
N ALA A 17 -46.72 -18.54 -22.70
CA ALA A 17 -46.43 -19.67 -21.84
C ALA A 17 -46.76 -21.02 -22.50
N THR A 18 -46.08 -22.08 -22.06
CA THR A 18 -46.65 -23.43 -21.92
C THR A 18 -45.91 -24.19 -20.82
N LEU A 19 -46.66 -24.73 -19.85
CA LEU A 19 -46.18 -25.68 -18.84
C LEU A 19 -45.77 -27.00 -19.50
N SER A 20 -44.65 -27.56 -19.08
CA SER A 20 -44.34 -28.99 -19.24
C SER A 20 -43.62 -29.47 -17.98
N LEU A 21 -44.33 -30.21 -17.14
CA LEU A 21 -43.80 -30.83 -15.94
C LEU A 21 -43.06 -32.11 -16.34
N THR A 22 -41.73 -32.06 -16.36
CA THR A 22 -40.89 -33.27 -16.40
C THR A 22 -39.96 -33.23 -15.20
N ALA A 23 -40.16 -34.17 -14.28
CA ALA A 23 -39.25 -34.41 -13.17
C ALA A 23 -38.00 -35.08 -13.73
N ILE A 24 -36.98 -34.27 -14.01
CA ILE A 24 -35.64 -34.74 -14.36
C ILE A 24 -34.85 -34.66 -13.07
N THR A 25 -34.49 -35.80 -12.48
CA THR A 25 -33.50 -35.87 -11.41
C THR A 25 -32.14 -35.52 -12.00
N PRO A 26 -31.52 -34.37 -11.67
CA PRO A 26 -30.16 -34.13 -12.08
C PRO A 26 -29.27 -35.01 -11.20
N ALA A 27 -28.57 -35.95 -11.83
CA ALA A 27 -27.37 -36.51 -11.24
C ALA A 27 -26.48 -35.36 -10.76
N LEU A 28 -25.96 -35.45 -9.53
CA LEU A 28 -25.14 -34.45 -8.87
C LEU A 28 -23.76 -34.35 -9.57
N ALA A 29 -23.74 -33.87 -10.81
CA ALA A 29 -22.52 -33.42 -11.45
C ALA A 29 -22.12 -32.15 -10.72
N GLY A 30 -21.12 -32.26 -9.83
CA GLY A 30 -20.47 -31.15 -9.16
C GLY A 30 -19.92 -30.17 -10.18
N THR A 31 -20.79 -29.29 -10.66
CA THR A 31 -20.40 -28.12 -11.42
C THR A 31 -19.83 -27.17 -10.38
N SER A 32 -18.53 -27.26 -10.17
CA SER A 32 -17.77 -26.15 -9.59
C SER A 32 -18.08 -24.95 -10.48
N ALA A 33 -19.06 -24.15 -10.09
CA ALA A 33 -19.29 -22.84 -10.65
C ALA A 33 -18.01 -22.06 -10.37
N HIS A 34 -17.13 -21.98 -11.38
CA HIS A 34 -16.01 -21.06 -11.36
C HIS A 34 -16.62 -19.66 -11.46
N THR A 35 -17.04 -19.11 -10.33
CA THR A 35 -17.33 -17.70 -10.19
C THR A 35 -16.02 -16.98 -10.48
N THR A 36 -15.87 -16.46 -11.69
CA THR A 36 -14.85 -15.45 -11.98
C THR A 36 -15.09 -14.29 -11.03
N ALA A 37 -14.29 -14.24 -9.96
CA ALA A 37 -14.29 -13.13 -9.03
C ALA A 37 -13.84 -11.89 -9.80
N VAL A 38 -14.80 -11.05 -10.19
CA VAL A 38 -14.48 -9.73 -10.71
C VAL A 38 -13.79 -8.99 -9.58
N ALA A 39 -12.53 -8.62 -9.79
CA ALA A 39 -11.78 -7.83 -8.83
C ALA A 39 -12.59 -6.56 -8.52
N ALA A 40 -12.93 -6.37 -7.25
CA ALA A 40 -13.62 -5.17 -6.83
C ALA A 40 -12.78 -3.94 -7.23
N ALA A 41 -13.44 -2.88 -7.68
CA ALA A 41 -12.76 -1.62 -7.96
C ALA A 41 -12.00 -1.19 -6.69
N PRO A 42 -10.76 -0.69 -6.82
CA PRO A 42 -9.99 -0.24 -5.68
C PRO A 42 -10.74 0.87 -4.94
N ALA A 43 -10.73 0.81 -3.61
CA ALA A 43 -11.28 1.89 -2.79
C ALA A 43 -10.47 3.18 -3.02
N PRO A 44 -11.13 4.36 -3.00
CA PRO A 44 -10.43 5.62 -3.11
C PRO A 44 -9.48 5.83 -1.92
N SER A 45 -8.30 6.40 -2.17
CA SER A 45 -7.37 6.83 -1.13
C SER A 45 -7.70 8.26 -0.68
N GLN A 46 -7.57 8.53 0.62
CA GLN A 46 -7.74 9.86 1.20
C GLN A 46 -6.50 10.28 1.97
N GLY A 47 -5.97 11.46 1.62
CA GLY A 47 -4.82 12.08 2.28
C GLY A 47 -5.21 13.25 3.18
N ASP A 48 -4.45 13.48 4.25
CA ASP A 48 -4.49 14.72 5.05
C ASP A 48 -3.05 15.22 5.32
N PRO A 49 -2.62 16.36 4.75
CA PRO A 49 -1.27 16.90 4.96
C PRO A 49 -1.01 17.38 6.40
N ARG A 50 -2.07 17.49 7.23
CA ARG A 50 -1.96 17.81 8.67
C ARG A 50 -1.72 16.56 9.53
N SER A 51 -2.10 15.37 9.03
CA SER A 51 -1.93 14.10 9.73
C SER A 51 -0.47 13.66 9.73
N THR A 52 0.09 13.42 10.91
CA THR A 52 1.44 12.85 11.06
C THR A 52 1.51 11.42 10.52
N THR A 53 0.46 10.61 10.74
CA THR A 53 0.38 9.24 10.22
C THR A 53 0.37 9.22 8.70
N ASN A 54 -0.42 10.10 8.05
CA ASN A 54 -0.40 10.20 6.59
C ASN A 54 0.97 10.66 6.09
N ARG A 55 1.60 11.60 6.79
CA ARG A 55 2.95 12.05 6.42
C ARG A 55 4.01 10.96 6.55
N VAL A 56 3.87 10.03 7.51
CA VAL A 56 4.70 8.81 7.59
C VAL A 56 4.40 7.87 6.42
N ALA A 57 3.12 7.68 6.07
CA ALA A 57 2.72 6.88 4.91
C ALA A 57 3.29 7.44 3.60
N ASP A 58 3.19 8.76 3.38
CA ASP A 58 3.74 9.44 2.21
C ASP A 58 5.26 9.25 2.12
N PHE A 59 5.95 9.33 3.26
CA PHE A 59 7.40 9.08 3.31
C PHE A 59 7.74 7.65 2.90
N TYR A 60 7.13 6.65 3.54
CA TYR A 60 7.46 5.25 3.25
C TYR A 60 7.07 4.86 1.83
N GLY A 61 5.93 5.32 1.33
CA GLY A 61 5.53 5.12 -0.07
C GLY A 61 6.58 5.66 -1.03
N ALA A 62 6.86 6.96 -0.97
CA ALA A 62 7.83 7.58 -1.87
C ALA A 62 9.26 7.05 -1.72
N TYR A 63 9.66 6.69 -0.49
CA TYR A 63 10.98 6.14 -0.21
C TYR A 63 11.12 4.74 -0.80
N ILE A 64 10.12 3.87 -0.60
CA ILE A 64 10.08 2.51 -1.15
C ILE A 64 10.04 2.56 -2.67
N ASP A 65 9.23 3.43 -3.28
CA ASP A 65 9.20 3.61 -4.74
C ASP A 65 10.60 4.00 -5.27
N SER A 66 11.28 4.93 -4.59
CA SER A 66 12.61 5.40 -5.00
C SER A 66 13.67 4.29 -4.97
N ILE A 67 13.61 3.36 -4.02
CA ILE A 67 14.58 2.26 -3.91
C ILE A 67 14.15 1.02 -4.70
N TRP A 68 12.86 0.87 -4.99
CA TRP A 68 12.32 -0.17 -5.87
C TRP A 68 12.71 0.09 -7.31
N ASP A 69 12.59 1.34 -7.76
CA ASP A 69 12.98 1.80 -9.11
C ASP A 69 14.46 2.17 -9.18
N ASN A 70 15.34 1.35 -8.59
CA ASN A 70 16.77 1.63 -8.46
C ASN A 70 17.54 1.77 -9.80
N GLU A 71 16.94 1.33 -10.89
CA GLU A 71 17.45 1.50 -12.27
C GLU A 71 17.31 2.96 -12.76
N ASP A 72 16.43 3.76 -12.15
CA ASP A 72 16.35 5.19 -12.45
C ASP A 72 17.59 5.92 -11.87
N PRO A 73 18.36 6.67 -12.69
CA PRO A 73 19.51 7.42 -12.21
C PRO A 73 19.20 8.43 -11.08
N ALA A 74 17.94 8.87 -10.95
CA ALA A 74 17.48 9.78 -9.91
C ALA A 74 17.12 9.08 -8.59
N ALA A 75 16.97 7.75 -8.57
CA ALA A 75 16.53 6.95 -7.42
C ALA A 75 17.29 7.28 -6.12
N GLY A 76 18.64 7.20 -6.17
CA GLY A 76 19.48 7.47 -5.00
C GLY A 76 19.40 8.93 -4.52
N ALA A 77 19.29 9.89 -5.45
CA ALA A 77 19.14 11.30 -5.12
C ALA A 77 17.77 11.58 -4.46
N ASN A 78 16.71 10.95 -4.97
CA ASN A 78 15.35 11.03 -4.43
C ASN A 78 15.29 10.45 -3.02
N ALA A 79 15.81 9.24 -2.81
CA ALA A 79 15.89 8.60 -1.49
C ALA A 79 16.59 9.50 -0.46
N LYS A 80 17.71 10.12 -0.83
CA LYS A 80 18.43 11.08 0.02
C LYS A 80 17.61 12.33 0.31
N ALA A 81 16.97 12.91 -0.70
CA ALA A 81 16.13 14.10 -0.55
C ALA A 81 14.92 13.84 0.36
N LEU A 82 14.27 12.67 0.21
CA LEU A 82 13.17 12.23 1.05
C LEU A 82 13.61 12.10 2.51
N ARG A 83 14.74 11.42 2.78
CA ARG A 83 15.30 11.34 4.14
C ARG A 83 15.53 12.74 4.73
N SER A 84 16.08 13.67 3.95
CA SER A 84 16.28 15.06 4.39
C SER A 84 14.97 15.81 4.67
N PHE A 85 13.94 15.57 3.86
CA PHE A 85 12.66 16.28 3.96
C PHE A 85 11.73 15.72 5.05
N TYR A 86 11.76 14.43 5.34
CA TYR A 86 10.85 13.81 6.31
C TYR A 86 11.46 13.64 7.70
N LEU A 87 12.76 13.35 7.80
CA LEU A 87 13.40 13.10 9.09
C LEU A 87 13.97 14.38 9.70
N SER A 88 14.02 14.41 11.03
CA SER A 88 14.84 15.36 11.78
C SER A 88 16.34 15.04 11.60
N ALA A 89 17.21 16.02 11.82
CA ALA A 89 18.66 15.81 11.75
C ALA A 89 19.16 14.75 12.75
N ALA A 90 18.52 14.64 13.93
CA ALA A 90 18.86 13.63 14.92
C ALA A 90 18.47 12.22 14.45
N ALA A 91 17.28 12.08 13.85
CA ALA A 91 16.83 10.81 13.28
C ALA A 91 17.74 10.35 12.13
N GLN A 92 18.15 11.27 11.24
CA GLN A 92 19.09 10.95 10.16
C GLN A 92 20.43 10.43 10.68
N LYS A 93 20.95 11.00 11.77
CA LYS A 93 22.18 10.51 12.40
C LYS A 93 22.02 9.09 12.98
N LYS A 94 20.88 8.80 13.60
CA LYS A 94 20.59 7.45 14.12
C LYS A 94 20.50 6.42 12.98
N VAL A 95 19.82 6.77 11.91
CA VAL A 95 19.73 5.94 10.69
C VAL A 95 21.13 5.66 10.14
N ALA A 96 21.95 6.71 9.94
CA ALA A 96 23.31 6.53 9.43
C ALA A 96 24.20 5.68 10.35
N ALA A 97 24.04 5.82 11.68
CA ALA A 97 24.78 5.02 12.65
C ALA A 97 24.37 3.53 12.60
N PHE A 98 23.08 3.25 12.38
CA PHE A 98 22.60 1.88 12.15
C PHE A 98 23.16 1.31 10.85
N GLU A 99 23.08 2.07 9.75
CA GLU A 99 23.58 1.65 8.43
C GLU A 99 25.07 1.31 8.46
N ALA A 100 25.87 2.12 9.15
CA ALA A 100 27.30 1.87 9.31
C ALA A 100 27.62 0.62 10.14
N LYS A 101 26.74 0.24 11.06
CA LYS A 101 26.93 -0.90 11.96
C LYS A 101 26.43 -2.21 11.37
N GLU A 102 25.25 -2.18 10.76
CA GLU A 102 24.51 -3.37 10.35
C GLU A 102 24.59 -3.63 8.84
N HIS A 103 25.13 -2.70 8.06
CA HIS A 103 25.20 -2.79 6.59
C HIS A 103 23.83 -3.04 5.93
N ALA A 104 22.78 -2.54 6.55
CA ALA A 104 21.39 -2.62 6.11
C ALA A 104 20.79 -1.22 6.04
N ASP A 105 19.75 -1.02 5.21
CA ASP A 105 19.04 0.25 5.12
C ASP A 105 18.42 0.62 6.49
N GLY A 106 18.74 1.79 7.02
CA GLY A 106 18.30 2.19 8.37
C GLY A 106 16.89 2.77 8.44
N ILE A 107 16.21 2.96 7.31
CA ILE A 107 14.77 3.25 7.24
C ILE A 107 13.98 1.95 7.25
N LEU A 108 14.43 0.95 6.50
CA LEU A 108 13.75 -0.34 6.38
C LEU A 108 14.18 -1.37 7.44
N PHE A 109 15.33 -1.16 8.08
CA PHE A 109 16.00 -2.13 8.95
C PHE A 109 16.26 -3.47 8.25
N ALA A 110 16.57 -3.44 6.96
CA ALA A 110 16.78 -4.62 6.12
C ALA A 110 17.68 -4.32 4.90
N GLN A 111 18.12 -5.36 4.20
CA GLN A 111 18.95 -5.24 2.99
C GLN A 111 18.14 -5.27 1.70
N ASN A 112 16.92 -5.79 1.74
CA ASN A 112 15.99 -5.89 0.62
C ASN A 112 14.93 -4.78 0.68
N VAL A 113 14.11 -4.70 -0.37
CA VAL A 113 12.97 -3.79 -0.47
C VAL A 113 11.68 -4.58 -0.20
N PRO A 114 10.76 -4.08 0.64
CA PRO A 114 9.50 -4.78 0.91
C PRO A 114 8.55 -4.73 -0.29
N VAL A 115 7.74 -5.77 -0.46
CA VAL A 115 6.72 -5.86 -1.51
C VAL A 115 5.44 -5.13 -1.14
N LYS A 116 5.18 -4.93 0.17
CA LYS A 116 4.04 -4.17 0.69
C LYS A 116 4.42 -3.44 1.96
N TRP A 117 3.73 -2.35 2.23
CA TRP A 117 3.84 -1.61 3.48
C TRP A 117 2.47 -1.14 3.97
N LYS A 118 2.34 -0.94 5.28
CA LYS A 118 1.16 -0.36 5.93
C LYS A 118 1.60 0.51 7.09
N VAL A 119 0.90 1.62 7.31
CA VAL A 119 1.13 2.50 8.46
C VAL A 119 -0.13 2.58 9.30
N ASP A 120 -0.04 2.17 10.56
CA ASP A 120 -1.12 2.28 11.54
C ASP A 120 -0.79 3.39 12.55
N TYR A 121 -1.79 4.18 12.95
CA TYR A 121 -1.65 5.07 14.10
C TYR A 121 -1.73 4.26 15.40
N THR A 122 -0.82 4.52 16.34
CA THR A 122 -0.77 3.77 17.62
C THR A 122 -0.93 4.64 18.86
N GLY A 123 -0.84 5.96 18.73
CA GLY A 123 -1.06 6.88 19.83
C GLY A 123 -0.33 8.21 19.67
N SER A 124 -0.60 9.13 20.59
CA SER A 124 0.07 10.43 20.65
C SER A 124 0.16 10.89 22.10
N GLY A 125 1.21 11.62 22.45
CA GLY A 125 1.44 12.19 23.77
C GLY A 125 2.76 12.95 23.84
N ALA A 126 2.90 13.83 24.83
CA ALA A 126 4.13 14.60 25.08
C ALA A 126 4.67 15.35 23.83
N GLY A 127 3.79 15.85 22.95
CA GLY A 127 4.20 16.55 21.73
C GLY A 127 4.55 15.64 20.55
N HIS A 128 4.40 14.32 20.69
CA HIS A 128 4.70 13.34 19.65
C HIS A 128 3.49 12.50 19.24
N ALA A 129 3.51 12.01 18.01
CA ALA A 129 2.66 10.94 17.52
C ALA A 129 3.49 9.71 17.21
N THR A 130 2.93 8.53 17.45
CA THR A 130 3.55 7.25 17.17
C THR A 130 2.75 6.49 16.12
N SER A 131 3.42 6.09 15.06
CA SER A 131 2.90 5.21 14.02
C SER A 131 3.65 3.88 14.04
N LEU A 132 2.98 2.81 13.64
CA LEU A 132 3.58 1.50 13.43
C LEU A 132 3.59 1.20 11.94
N VAL A 133 4.78 1.11 11.37
CA VAL A 133 4.98 0.72 9.98
C VAL A 133 5.19 -0.78 9.93
N THR A 134 4.36 -1.49 9.18
CA THR A 134 4.54 -2.91 8.90
C THR A 134 5.06 -3.04 7.47
N LEU A 135 6.23 -3.63 7.33
CA LEU A 135 6.85 -3.96 6.04
C LEU A 135 6.65 -5.46 5.79
N THR A 136 6.27 -5.82 4.58
CA THR A 136 6.03 -7.20 4.14
C THR A 136 7.03 -7.55 3.05
N TRP A 137 7.76 -8.66 3.22
CA TRP A 137 8.92 -8.98 2.38
C TRP A 137 8.65 -10.00 1.27
N SER A 138 7.53 -10.71 1.33
CA SER A 138 7.17 -11.72 0.33
C SER A 138 5.68 -11.76 0.06
N ASP A 139 5.34 -12.23 -1.13
CA ASP A 139 3.97 -12.56 -1.51
C ASP A 139 3.73 -14.05 -1.25
N GLY A 140 2.78 -14.38 -0.37
CA GLY A 140 2.49 -15.75 0.00
C GLY A 140 1.54 -15.86 1.19
N ALA A 141 1.20 -17.11 1.56
CA ALA A 141 0.29 -17.38 2.67
C ALA A 141 0.87 -17.01 4.05
N ASN A 142 2.20 -17.03 4.19
CA ASN A 142 2.91 -16.68 5.43
C ASN A 142 4.03 -15.69 5.10
N PRO A 143 3.70 -14.42 4.83
CA PRO A 143 4.70 -13.46 4.45
C PRO A 143 5.53 -13.06 5.68
N GLU A 144 6.83 -12.90 5.49
CA GLU A 144 7.70 -12.35 6.52
C GLU A 144 7.38 -10.86 6.69
N VAL A 145 7.29 -10.40 7.94
CA VAL A 145 6.96 -9.01 8.26
C VAL A 145 7.92 -8.42 9.28
N THR A 146 8.33 -7.17 9.07
CA THR A 146 9.07 -6.37 10.03
C THR A 146 8.20 -5.20 10.48
N LYS A 147 8.21 -4.90 11.77
CA LYS A 147 7.48 -3.77 12.34
C LYS A 147 8.44 -2.69 12.78
N ILE A 148 8.15 -1.45 12.45
CA ILE A 148 8.96 -0.28 12.81
C ILE A 148 8.08 0.70 13.54
N LYS A 149 8.46 1.03 14.77
CA LYS A 149 7.86 2.12 15.52
C LYS A 149 8.47 3.43 15.04
N VAL A 150 7.61 4.34 14.61
CA VAL A 150 8.01 5.65 14.08
C VAL A 150 7.42 6.72 14.97
N GLN A 151 8.26 7.57 15.54
CA GLN A 151 7.82 8.76 16.27
C GLN A 151 7.95 9.99 15.39
N SER A 152 6.92 10.84 15.43
CA SER A 152 6.89 12.13 14.76
C SER A 152 6.60 13.24 15.76
N ASP A 153 7.25 14.38 15.61
CA ASP A 153 6.95 15.59 16.35
C ASP A 153 5.65 16.24 15.82
N LEU A 154 4.70 16.59 16.70
CA LEU A 154 3.39 17.09 16.27
C LEU A 154 3.45 18.51 15.68
N GLN A 155 4.44 19.32 16.07
CA GLN A 155 4.57 20.70 15.62
C GLN A 155 5.20 20.79 14.22
N THR A 156 6.35 20.13 14.04
CA THR A 156 7.13 20.10 12.79
C THR A 156 6.69 18.98 11.85
N ARG A 157 5.94 18.00 12.36
CA ARG A 157 5.53 16.74 11.68
C ARG A 157 6.70 15.88 11.21
N LYS A 158 7.94 16.20 11.59
CA LYS A 158 9.14 15.46 11.19
C LYS A 158 9.22 14.15 11.96
N ILE A 159 9.75 13.13 11.30
CA ILE A 159 10.10 11.87 11.95
C ILE A 159 11.32 12.11 12.85
N THR A 160 11.15 11.89 14.14
CA THR A 160 12.17 12.13 15.17
C THR A 160 12.87 10.86 15.62
N ASP A 161 12.24 9.70 15.46
CA ASP A 161 12.81 8.42 15.83
C ASP A 161 12.21 7.26 15.01
N LEU A 162 13.04 6.26 14.74
CA LEU A 162 12.66 5.02 14.09
C LEU A 162 13.32 3.86 14.83
N ALA A 163 12.57 2.81 15.13
CA ALA A 163 13.10 1.61 15.76
C ALA A 163 12.32 0.37 15.31
N ALA A 164 13.04 -0.66 14.85
CA ALA A 164 12.46 -1.98 14.65
C ALA A 164 11.89 -2.52 15.98
N VAL A 165 10.76 -3.21 15.90
CA VAL A 165 10.07 -3.83 17.03
C VAL A 165 10.10 -5.33 16.81
N ASN A 166 10.71 -6.05 17.75
CA ASN A 166 10.71 -7.52 17.78
C ASN A 166 9.41 -8.07 18.40
#